data_AF-A0A1F5L740-F1
#
_entry.id   AF-A0A1F5L740-F1
#
_cell.length_a   1.000
_cell.length_b   1.000
_cell.length_c   1.000
_cell.angle_alpha   90.00
_cell.angle_beta   90.00
_cell.angle_gamma   90.00
#
_symmetry.space_group_name_H-M   'P 1'
#
loop_
_entity.id
_entity.type
_entity.pdbx_description
1 polymer ?
#
loop_
_entity_poly.entity_id
_entity_poly.type
_entity_poly.pdbx_seq_one_letter_code
_entity_poly.pdbx_strand_id
1 'polypeptide(L)'
;MYRRSPVSNRFWEDKRVDMSQVKCPAFIRGLDVSSIHTIGSIRGYLEVPHSNKWIQWGSKQEWYELYSIPESMNELGLFFDRYLKGKDNAWEKTPKVRWSPLQFGDREAIDDIVLEDFPAPTTEYRRLFL
;
A
#
# COMPACT_ATOMS: atom_id res chain seq x y z
N MET A 1 5.81 26.39 5.23
CA MET A 1 5.73 25.75 6.57
C MET A 1 7.07 25.17 6.99
N TYR A 2 7.73 24.34 6.17
CA TYR A 2 9.06 23.80 6.47
C TYR A 2 10.09 24.85 6.92
N ARG A 3 10.22 25.99 6.23
CA ARG A 3 11.13 27.08 6.63
C ARG A 3 10.93 27.61 8.07
N ARG A 4 9.70 27.51 8.62
CA ARG A 4 9.36 27.94 9.99
C ARG A 4 9.41 26.80 11.01
N SER A 5 9.42 25.55 10.56
CA SER A 5 9.40 24.35 11.39
C SER A 5 10.12 23.24 10.62
N PRO A 6 11.47 23.27 10.57
CA PRO A 6 12.25 22.37 9.72
C PRO A 6 12.41 20.97 10.32
N VAL A 7 12.10 20.81 11.61
CA VAL A 7 12.21 19.55 12.36
C VAL A 7 10.83 19.15 12.91
N SER A 8 10.70 17.88 13.31
CA SER A 8 9.50 17.40 14.01
C SER A 8 9.22 18.24 15.24
N ASN A 9 7.96 18.62 15.43
CA ASN A 9 7.47 19.37 16.57
C ASN A 9 5.95 19.12 16.71
N ARG A 10 5.35 19.69 17.75
CA ARG A 10 3.91 19.57 18.01
C ARG A 10 3.03 19.95 16.80
N PHE A 11 3.44 20.92 15.98
CA PHE A 11 2.70 21.30 14.78
C PHE A 11 2.67 20.17 13.75
N TRP A 12 3.81 19.50 13.51
CA TRP A 12 3.87 18.36 12.58
C TRP A 12 3.26 17.09 13.14
N GLU A 13 3.38 16.87 14.45
CA GLU A 13 2.74 15.75 15.15
C GLU A 13 1.21 15.82 15.03
N ASP A 14 0.62 17.01 15.10
CA ASP A 14 -0.82 17.22 14.86
C ASP A 14 -1.26 16.82 13.44
N LYS A 15 -0.34 16.80 12.46
CA LYS A 15 -0.64 16.39 11.07
C LYS A 15 -0.37 14.91 10.81
N ARG A 16 0.15 14.19 11.81
CA ARG A 16 0.33 12.74 11.72
C ARG A 16 -0.98 12.06 12.06
N VAL A 17 -1.48 11.26 11.12
CA VAL A 17 -2.67 10.45 11.34
C VAL A 17 -2.38 9.38 12.39
N ASP A 18 -3.29 9.23 13.36
CA ASP A 18 -3.32 8.06 14.25
C ASP A 18 -4.08 6.92 13.54
N MET A 19 -3.32 6.01 12.92
CA MET A 19 -3.88 4.89 12.16
C MET A 19 -4.64 3.88 13.03
N SER A 20 -4.41 3.87 14.36
CA SER A 20 -5.12 2.98 15.28
C SER A 20 -6.61 3.31 15.39
N GLN A 21 -7.03 4.53 14.99
CA GLN A 21 -8.42 4.95 14.99
C GLN A 21 -9.21 4.49 13.75
N VAL A 22 -8.54 3.92 12.74
CA VAL A 22 -9.20 3.44 11.52
C VAL A 22 -9.96 2.16 11.82
N LYS A 23 -11.27 2.20 11.57
CA LYS A 23 -12.21 1.09 11.81
C LYS A 23 -12.84 0.54 10.54
N CYS A 24 -12.69 1.25 9.42
CA CYS A 24 -13.25 0.86 8.14
C CYS A 24 -12.29 -0.06 7.37
N PRO A 25 -12.80 -0.99 6.56
CA PRO A 25 -11.98 -1.77 5.65
C PRO A 25 -11.13 -0.87 4.75
N ALA A 26 -9.89 -1.28 4.47
CA ALA A 26 -8.93 -0.48 3.72
C ALA A 26 -8.29 -1.28 2.58
N PHE A 27 -8.41 -0.79 1.35
CA PHE A 27 -7.62 -1.29 0.22
C PHE A 27 -6.55 -0.26 -0.14
N ILE A 28 -5.29 -0.58 0.21
CA ILE A 28 -4.15 0.33 0.16
C ILE A 28 -3.35 0.06 -1.11
N ARG A 29 -3.00 1.13 -1.81
CA ARG A 29 -2.06 1.11 -2.94
C ARG A 29 -0.76 1.81 -2.57
N GLY A 30 0.33 1.31 -3.10
CA GLY A 30 1.64 1.94 -3.05
C GLY A 30 2.49 1.48 -4.22
N LEU A 31 3.62 2.11 -4.45
CA LEU A 31 4.52 1.84 -5.57
C LEU A 31 5.86 2.52 -5.35
N ASP A 32 6.91 1.97 -5.95
CA ASP A 32 8.29 2.50 -5.82
C ASP A 32 8.55 3.74 -6.70
N VAL A 33 7.67 4.01 -7.66
CA VAL A 33 7.75 5.17 -8.58
C VAL A 33 7.22 6.47 -7.95
N SER A 34 6.64 6.42 -6.74
CA SER A 34 6.13 7.60 -6.03
C SER A 34 7.19 8.11 -5.06
N SER A 35 7.39 9.43 -5.01
CA SER A 35 8.29 10.07 -4.04
C SER A 35 7.56 10.66 -2.82
N ILE A 36 6.24 10.53 -2.75
CA ILE A 36 5.41 11.25 -1.78
C ILE A 36 4.45 10.36 -0.98
N HIS A 37 4.07 9.18 -1.47
CA HIS A 37 3.06 8.34 -0.82
C HIS A 37 3.61 7.07 -0.16
N THR A 38 4.83 6.65 -0.53
CA THR A 38 5.45 5.36 -0.19
C THR A 38 5.33 4.97 1.29
N ILE A 39 5.95 5.77 2.18
CA ILE A 39 5.98 5.47 3.61
C ILE A 39 4.60 5.64 4.26
N GLY A 40 3.75 6.51 3.71
CA GLY A 40 2.38 6.69 4.19
C GLY A 40 1.54 5.42 3.98
N SER A 41 1.59 4.86 2.77
CA SER A 41 0.90 3.61 2.43
C SER A 41 1.38 2.43 3.27
N ILE A 42 2.71 2.29 3.42
CA ILE A 42 3.30 1.24 4.27
C ILE A 42 2.85 1.38 5.73
N ARG A 43 2.95 2.57 6.31
CA ARG A 43 2.50 2.81 7.69
C ARG A 43 1.01 2.53 7.86
N GLY A 44 0.18 2.92 6.90
CA GLY A 44 -1.24 2.59 6.90
C GLY A 44 -1.47 1.08 6.99
N TYR A 45 -0.73 0.28 6.20
CA TYR A 45 -0.85 -1.17 6.28
C TYR A 45 -0.35 -1.73 7.62
N LEU A 46 0.77 -1.23 8.15
CA LEU A 46 1.35 -1.73 9.40
C LEU A 46 0.53 -1.35 10.64
N GLU A 47 0.00 -0.12 10.70
CA GLU A 47 -0.55 0.47 11.93
C GLU A 47 -2.09 0.37 12.05
N VAL A 48 -2.83 0.16 10.96
CA VAL A 48 -4.29 -0.09 11.04
C VAL A 48 -4.53 -1.39 11.85
N PRO A 49 -5.37 -1.40 12.88
CA PRO A 49 -5.34 -2.46 13.91
C PRO A 49 -6.05 -3.76 13.52
N HIS A 50 -6.82 -3.76 12.43
CA HIS A 50 -7.66 -4.89 12.03
C HIS A 50 -7.18 -5.59 10.76
N SER A 51 -7.61 -6.84 10.56
CA SER A 51 -7.24 -7.66 9.40
C SER A 51 -8.02 -7.34 8.12
N ASN A 52 -9.07 -6.51 8.18
CA ASN A 52 -9.82 -6.03 7.00
C ASN A 52 -9.07 -4.94 6.25
N LYS A 53 -7.78 -5.19 5.97
CA LYS A 53 -6.89 -4.34 5.20
C LYS A 53 -6.16 -5.19 4.17
N TRP A 54 -5.93 -4.62 3.00
CA TRP A 54 -5.18 -5.22 1.91
C TRP A 54 -4.19 -4.19 1.39
N ILE A 55 -3.01 -4.62 0.98
CA ILE A 55 -2.04 -3.78 0.28
C ILE A 55 -1.64 -4.45 -1.04
N GLN A 56 -1.67 -3.66 -2.11
CA GLN A 56 -1.07 -4.03 -3.39
C GLN A 56 -0.02 -2.98 -3.74
N TRP A 57 1.21 -3.45 -3.88
CA TRP A 57 2.34 -2.64 -4.28
C TRP A 57 2.58 -2.79 -5.78
N GLY A 58 2.36 -1.71 -6.52
CA GLY A 58 2.45 -1.67 -7.97
C GLY A 58 3.82 -1.26 -8.49
N SER A 59 4.09 -1.62 -9.74
CA SER A 59 5.26 -1.23 -10.52
C SER A 59 5.03 0.01 -11.39
N LYS A 60 3.79 0.50 -11.46
CA LYS A 60 3.32 1.55 -12.36
C LYS A 60 3.08 2.85 -11.60
N GLN A 61 3.16 3.97 -12.32
CA GLN A 61 2.83 5.30 -11.78
C GLN A 61 1.34 5.36 -11.37
N GLU A 62 1.02 5.96 -10.21
CA GLU A 62 -0.33 5.89 -9.61
C GLU A 62 -1.51 6.31 -10.51
N TRP A 63 -1.36 7.39 -11.27
CA TRP A 63 -2.43 7.87 -12.14
C TRP A 63 -2.55 7.00 -13.38
N TYR A 64 -1.42 6.57 -13.94
CA TYR A 64 -1.43 5.62 -15.06
C TYR A 64 -2.07 4.29 -14.64
N GLU A 65 -1.70 3.77 -13.48
CA GLU A 65 -2.27 2.53 -12.95
C GLU A 65 -3.77 2.65 -12.68
N LEU A 66 -4.21 3.76 -12.09
CA LEU A 66 -5.61 3.99 -11.78
C LEU A 66 -6.46 4.20 -13.03
N TYR A 67 -5.99 4.97 -14.02
CA TYR A 67 -6.83 5.42 -15.14
C TYR A 67 -6.60 4.65 -16.44
N SER A 68 -5.48 3.94 -16.58
CA SER A 68 -5.11 3.28 -17.84
C SER A 68 -5.00 1.75 -17.73
N ILE A 69 -5.09 1.18 -16.52
CA ILE A 69 -5.10 -0.27 -16.30
C ILE A 69 -6.52 -0.70 -15.90
N PRO A 70 -7.31 -1.28 -16.83
CA PRO A 70 -8.69 -1.68 -16.56
C PRO A 70 -8.84 -2.61 -15.36
N GLU A 71 -7.88 -3.50 -15.15
CA GLU A 71 -7.86 -4.47 -14.06
C GLU A 71 -7.83 -3.77 -12.68
N SER A 72 -7.05 -2.70 -12.53
CA SER A 72 -6.97 -1.91 -11.30
C SER A 72 -8.33 -1.29 -10.96
N MET A 73 -9.04 -0.77 -11.96
CA MET A 73 -10.38 -0.19 -11.78
C MET A 73 -11.43 -1.26 -11.44
N ASN A 74 -11.37 -2.40 -12.10
CA ASN A 74 -12.28 -3.52 -11.84
C ASN A 74 -12.11 -4.04 -10.40
N GLU A 75 -10.87 -4.18 -9.94
CA GLU A 75 -10.57 -4.66 -8.59
C GLU A 75 -10.99 -3.65 -7.51
N LEU A 76 -10.74 -2.36 -7.72
CA LEU A 76 -11.26 -1.31 -6.85
C LEU A 76 -12.80 -1.35 -6.79
N GLY A 77 -13.44 -1.60 -7.93
CA GLY A 77 -14.89 -1.81 -8.03
C GLY A 77 -15.37 -2.99 -7.18
N LEU A 78 -14.66 -4.12 -7.17
CA LEU A 78 -15.00 -5.28 -6.33
C LEU A 78 -14.90 -4.95 -4.84
N PHE A 79 -13.87 -4.24 -4.41
CA PHE A 79 -13.74 -3.78 -3.03
C PHE A 79 -14.93 -2.90 -2.60
N PHE A 80 -15.30 -1.92 -3.42
CA PHE A 80 -16.43 -1.05 -3.13
C PHE A 80 -17.78 -1.76 -3.19
N ASP A 81 -17.99 -2.66 -4.15
CA ASP A 81 -19.20 -3.48 -4.22
C ASP A 81 -19.38 -4.31 -2.94
N ARG A 82 -18.29 -4.82 -2.37
CA ARG A 82 -18.32 -5.57 -1.11
C ARG A 82 -18.72 -4.70 0.07
N TYR A 83 -18.03 -3.58 0.29
CA TYR A 83 -18.14 -2.81 1.54
C TYR A 83 -19.11 -1.63 1.49
N LEU A 84 -19.50 -1.16 0.31
CA LEU A 84 -20.47 -0.08 0.14
C LEU A 84 -21.84 -0.58 -0.32
N LYS A 85 -21.91 -1.71 -1.03
CA LYS A 85 -23.17 -2.31 -1.50
C LYS A 85 -23.52 -3.63 -0.80
N GLY A 86 -22.64 -4.16 0.04
CA GLY A 86 -22.88 -5.41 0.75
C GLY A 86 -22.91 -6.66 -0.13
N LYS A 87 -22.42 -6.60 -1.38
CA LYS A 87 -22.41 -7.75 -2.28
C LYS A 87 -21.46 -8.82 -1.76
N ASP A 88 -21.90 -10.07 -1.75
CA ASP A 88 -21.00 -11.21 -1.54
C ASP A 88 -20.31 -11.58 -2.86
N ASN A 89 -19.18 -10.93 -3.13
CA ASN A 89 -18.34 -11.14 -4.30
C ASN A 89 -17.03 -11.85 -3.94
N ALA A 90 -16.96 -12.50 -2.77
CA ALA A 90 -15.79 -13.18 -2.25
C ALA A 90 -14.51 -12.33 -2.17
N TRP A 91 -14.62 -11.01 -2.05
CA TRP A 91 -13.47 -10.10 -1.91
C TRP A 91 -12.51 -10.51 -0.79
N GLU A 92 -13.01 -11.07 0.31
CA GLU A 92 -12.19 -11.53 1.42
C GLU A 92 -11.20 -12.65 1.06
N LYS A 93 -11.36 -13.31 -0.10
CA LYS A 93 -10.40 -14.28 -0.64
C LYS A 93 -9.20 -13.61 -1.33
N THR A 94 -9.26 -12.32 -1.62
CA THR A 94 -8.14 -11.56 -2.20
C THR A 94 -6.94 -11.62 -1.24
N PRO A 95 -5.73 -11.96 -1.74
CA PRO A 95 -4.53 -11.99 -0.91
C PRO A 95 -4.27 -10.65 -0.22
N LYS A 96 -3.88 -10.70 1.06
CA LYS A 96 -3.71 -9.50 1.90
C LYS A 96 -2.54 -8.62 1.46
N VAL A 97 -1.49 -9.24 0.91
CA VAL A 97 -0.29 -8.57 0.43
C VAL A 97 0.04 -9.09 -0.96
N ARG A 98 0.11 -8.17 -1.92
CA ARG A 98 0.61 -8.44 -3.29
C ARG A 98 1.67 -7.41 -3.63
N TRP A 99 2.75 -7.85 -4.27
CA TRP A 99 3.93 -7.03 -4.47
C TRP A 99 4.48 -7.15 -5.88
N SER A 100 4.93 -6.02 -6.44
CA SER A 100 5.62 -5.96 -7.72
C SER A 100 7.06 -5.46 -7.54
N PRO A 101 8.08 -6.33 -7.47
CA PRO A 101 9.47 -5.90 -7.50
C PRO A 101 9.88 -5.38 -8.89
N LEU A 102 10.63 -4.28 -8.90
CA LEU A 102 11.29 -3.77 -10.09
C LEU A 102 12.57 -4.57 -10.37
N GLN A 103 12.78 -4.92 -11.64
CA GLN A 103 13.99 -5.60 -12.09
C GLN A 103 15.06 -4.57 -12.47
N PHE A 104 16.33 -4.94 -12.29
CA PHE A 104 17.44 -4.12 -12.76
C PHE A 104 17.49 -4.07 -14.30
N GLY A 105 17.67 -2.87 -14.86
CA GLY A 105 17.80 -2.64 -16.30
C GLY A 105 16.47 -2.39 -17.00
N ASP A 106 16.48 -2.46 -18.33
CA ASP A 106 15.29 -2.33 -19.18
C ASP A 106 14.52 -3.66 -19.23
N ARG A 107 13.97 -4.05 -18.07
CA ARG A 107 13.20 -5.28 -17.90
C ARG A 107 11.88 -4.94 -17.23
N GLU A 108 10.83 -5.64 -17.65
CA GLU A 108 9.51 -5.51 -17.04
C GLU A 108 9.55 -5.89 -15.56
N ALA A 109 8.66 -5.28 -14.77
CA ALA A 109 8.49 -5.68 -13.37
C ALA A 109 7.91 -7.10 -13.29
N ILE A 110 8.16 -7.78 -12.17
CA ILE A 110 7.48 -9.03 -11.87
C ILE A 110 6.24 -8.65 -11.07
N ASP A 111 5.06 -8.67 -11.69
CA ASP A 111 3.84 -8.20 -11.04
C ASP A 111 3.12 -9.30 -10.24
N ASP A 112 2.33 -8.87 -9.26
CA ASP A 112 1.33 -9.68 -8.51
C ASP A 112 1.91 -10.87 -7.70
N ILE A 113 3.11 -10.71 -7.12
CA ILE A 113 3.67 -11.70 -6.20
C ILE A 113 2.87 -11.68 -4.90
N VAL A 114 2.23 -12.79 -4.57
CA VAL A 114 1.51 -12.95 -3.30
C VAL A 114 2.51 -13.18 -2.16
N LEU A 115 2.41 -12.37 -1.11
CA LEU A 115 3.17 -12.51 0.12
C LEU A 115 2.25 -12.92 1.27
N GLU A 116 2.79 -13.66 2.23
CA GLU A 116 2.06 -14.04 3.45
C GLU A 116 1.70 -12.82 4.30
N ASP A 117 2.65 -11.90 4.48
CA ASP A 117 2.48 -10.64 5.18
C ASP A 117 3.52 -9.61 4.71
N PHE A 118 3.44 -8.37 5.21
CA PHE A 118 4.42 -7.33 5.00
C PHE A 118 4.91 -6.74 6.34
N PRO A 119 6.23 -6.66 6.58
CA PRO A 119 7.31 -7.18 5.75
C PRO A 119 7.20 -8.70 5.55
N ALA A 120 7.74 -9.22 4.44
CA ALA A 120 7.65 -10.65 4.16
C ALA A 120 8.24 -11.46 5.32
N PRO A 121 7.52 -12.45 5.90
CA PRO A 121 8.01 -13.22 7.04
C PRO A 121 9.33 -13.97 6.77
N THR A 122 9.60 -14.26 5.49
CA THR A 122 10.83 -14.89 5.01
C THR A 122 11.98 -13.91 4.77
N THR A 123 11.85 -12.64 5.17
CA THR A 123 12.90 -11.64 5.01
C THR A 123 14.13 -11.96 5.87
N GLU A 124 15.27 -12.19 5.22
CA GLU A 124 16.56 -12.33 5.90
C GLU A 124 17.29 -10.99 5.98
N TYR A 125 17.33 -10.39 7.17
CA TYR A 125 18.08 -9.15 7.41
C TYR A 125 19.58 -9.42 7.50
N ARG A 126 20.34 -9.06 6.46
CA ARG A 126 21.79 -9.28 6.36
C ARG A 126 22.57 -7.98 6.54
N ARG A 127 23.66 -8.03 7.32
CA ARG A 127 24.61 -6.92 7.47
C ARG A 127 25.69 -7.03 6.41
N LEU A 128 25.86 -5.97 5.63
CA LEU A 128 26.95 -5.81 4.67
C LEU A 128 27.89 -4.72 5.21
N PHE A 129 29.19 -4.98 5.21
CA PHE A 129 30.21 -4.06 5.71
C PHE A 129 30.79 -3.24 4.55
N LEU A 130 31.06 -1.96 4.82
CA LEU A 130 31.79 -1.08 3.90
C LEU A 130 33.30 -1.27 4.06
#